data_AF-A0A373J6Z3-F1
#
_entry.id   AF-A0A373J6Z3-F1
#
_cell.length_a   1.000
_cell.length_b   1.000
_cell.length_c   1.000
_cell.angle_alpha   90.00
_cell.angle_beta   90.00
_cell.angle_gamma   90.00
#
_symmetry.space_group_name_H-M   'P 1'
#
loop_
_entity.id
_entity.type
_entity.pdbx_description
1 polymer ?
#
loop_
_entity_poly.entity_id
_entity_poly.type
_entity_poly.pdbx_seq_one_letter_code
_entity_poly.pdbx_strand_id
1 'polypeptide(L)'
;MKKKVITLLVIILLIAFIPLFALKDAEFGGSDDAGSQVVEEVDSSFQPIAEPILEKMLGHELPGEVESLLFCVQSSIGVGVLAFFMGRFVERKKLGKGE
;
A
#
# COMPACT_ATOMS: atom_id res chain seq x y z
N MET A 1 12.27 8.96 -25.27
CA MET A 1 12.45 8.21 -24.00
C MET A 1 11.27 8.37 -23.05
N LYS A 2 10.85 9.59 -22.68
CA LYS A 2 9.74 9.82 -21.73
C LYS A 2 8.43 9.09 -22.07
N LYS A 3 8.00 9.10 -23.34
CA LYS A 3 6.80 8.38 -23.79
C LYS A 3 6.87 6.87 -23.54
N LYS A 4 8.02 6.24 -23.84
CA LYS A 4 8.23 4.80 -23.61
C LYS A 4 8.17 4.45 -22.12
N VAL A 5 8.77 5.27 -21.26
CA VAL A 5 8.75 5.09 -19.80
C VAL A 5 7.33 5.19 -19.27
N ILE A 6 6.56 6.20 -19.68
CA ILE A 6 5.16 6.36 -19.27
C ILE A 6 4.32 5.16 -19.74
N THR A 7 4.48 4.72 -20.99
CA THR A 7 3.79 3.53 -21.50
C THR A 7 4.12 2.28 -20.68
N LEU A 8 5.39 2.09 -20.32
CA LEU A 8 5.81 0.94 -19.52
C LEU A 8 5.21 0.97 -18.10
N LEU A 9 5.17 2.15 -17.46
CA LEU A 9 4.54 2.33 -16.14
C LEU A 9 3.04 2.02 -16.19
N VAL A 10 2.35 2.47 -17.23
CA VAL A 10 0.93 2.15 -17.42
C VAL A 10 0.72 0.65 -17.60
N ILE A 11 1.58 -0.03 -18.37
CA ILE A 11 1.50 -1.49 -18.55
C ILE A 11 1.71 -2.22 -17.21
N ILE A 12 2.68 -1.80 -16.41
CA ILE A 12 2.94 -2.40 -15.09
C ILE A 12 1.73 -2.22 -14.18
N LEU A 13 1.14 -1.02 -14.15
CA LEU A 13 -0.10 -0.77 -13.40
C LEU A 13 -1.24 -1.66 -13.89
N LEU A 14 -1.43 -1.81 -15.20
CA LEU A 14 -2.45 -2.70 -15.74
C LEU A 14 -2.22 -4.15 -15.33
N ILE A 15 -0.99 -4.65 -15.37
CA ILE A 15 -0.66 -6.03 -14.95
C ILE A 15 -0.94 -6.23 -13.46
N ALA A 16 -0.67 -5.23 -12.60
CA ALA A 16 -0.94 -5.30 -11.18
C ALA A 16 -2.43 -5.20 -10.84
N PHE A 17 -3.18 -4.33 -11.52
CA PHE A 17 -4.57 -4.02 -11.18
C PHE A 17 -5.61 -4.89 -11.92
N ILE A 18 -5.34 -5.37 -13.15
CA ILE A 18 -6.30 -6.22 -13.89
C ILE A 18 -6.68 -7.51 -13.12
N PRO A 19 -5.72 -8.26 -12.54
CA PRO A 19 -6.01 -9.46 -11.74
C PRO A 19 -6.97 -9.19 -10.58
N LEU A 20 -6.85 -8.01 -9.95
CA LEU A 20 -7.69 -7.60 -8.82
C LEU A 20 -9.19 -7.63 -9.13
N PHE A 21 -9.57 -7.33 -10.37
CA PHE A 21 -10.96 -7.31 -10.80
C PHE A 21 -11.39 -8.59 -11.53
N ALA A 22 -10.43 -9.34 -12.07
CA ALA A 22 -10.67 -10.54 -12.90
C ALA A 22 -10.65 -11.85 -12.10
N LEU A 23 -9.92 -11.91 -10.97
CA LEU A 23 -9.75 -13.11 -10.14
C LEU A 23 -10.37 -12.89 -8.76
N LYS A 24 -11.70 -12.84 -8.71
CA LYS A 24 -12.49 -12.54 -7.50
C LYS A 24 -12.61 -13.71 -6.51
N ASP A 25 -12.40 -14.94 -6.98
CA ASP A 25 -12.64 -16.18 -6.21
C ASP A 25 -11.35 -16.84 -5.69
N ALA A 26 -10.23 -16.13 -5.70
CA ALA A 26 -8.98 -16.68 -5.16
C ALA A 26 -8.94 -16.44 -3.64
N GLU A 27 -8.65 -17.49 -2.86
CA GLU A 27 -8.43 -17.41 -1.42
C GLU A 27 -7.17 -16.58 -1.14
N PHE A 28 -7.37 -15.30 -0.86
CA PHE A 28 -6.31 -14.40 -0.46
C PHE A 28 -6.52 -14.02 1.00
N GLY A 29 -5.58 -14.40 1.86
CA GLY A 29 -5.57 -13.95 3.25
C GLY A 29 -4.97 -12.55 3.38
N GLY A 30 -5.62 -11.68 4.14
CA GLY A 30 -5.22 -10.32 4.48
C GLY A 30 -4.11 -10.25 5.54
N SER A 31 -3.44 -9.10 5.65
CA SER A 31 -2.51 -8.85 6.76
C SER A 31 -3.24 -8.79 8.09
N ASP A 32 -4.48 -8.30 8.08
CA ASP A 32 -5.30 -8.10 9.28
C ASP A 32 -6.03 -9.38 9.75
N ASP A 33 -6.03 -10.46 8.95
CA ASP A 33 -6.68 -11.74 9.30
C ASP A 33 -6.16 -12.32 10.61
N ALA A 34 -4.85 -12.19 10.87
CA ALA A 34 -4.22 -12.68 12.08
C ALA A 34 -4.70 -11.93 13.33
N GLY A 35 -5.07 -10.65 13.20
CA GLY A 35 -5.64 -9.85 14.28
C GLY A 35 -7.09 -10.21 14.53
N SER A 36 -7.89 -10.33 13.46
CA SER A 36 -9.32 -10.65 13.54
C SER A 36 -9.58 -12.03 14.15
N GLN A 37 -8.80 -13.06 13.79
CA GLN A 37 -8.95 -14.41 14.35
C GLN A 37 -8.76 -14.43 15.87
N VAL A 38 -7.76 -13.70 16.39
CA VAL A 38 -7.48 -13.65 17.83
C VAL A 38 -8.56 -12.88 18.58
N VAL A 39 -9.11 -11.82 17.98
CA VAL A 39 -10.19 -11.05 18.60
C VAL A 39 -11.48 -11.86 18.64
N GLU A 40 -11.79 -12.62 17.60
CA GLU A 40 -12.98 -13.47 17.53
C GLU A 40 -12.93 -14.66 18.52
N GLU A 41 -11.74 -15.20 18.80
CA GLU A 41 -11.51 -16.20 19.87
C GLU A 41 -11.75 -15.64 21.28
N VAL A 42 -11.48 -14.34 21.50
CA VAL A 42 -11.55 -13.69 22.81
C VAL A 42 -12.92 -13.08 23.08
N ASP A 43 -13.56 -12.51 22.06
CA ASP A 43 -14.89 -11.91 22.15
C ASP A 43 -15.68 -12.14 20.85
N SER A 44 -16.48 -13.21 20.84
CA SER A 44 -17.40 -13.54 19.75
C SER A 44 -18.49 -12.49 19.45
N SER A 45 -18.62 -11.44 20.25
CA SER A 45 -19.54 -10.32 20.01
C SER A 45 -18.88 -9.08 19.41
N PHE A 46 -17.58 -9.14 19.14
CA PHE A 46 -16.82 -8.03 18.57
C PHE A 46 -17.32 -7.70 17.16
N GLN A 47 -17.71 -6.43 16.96
CA GLN A 47 -18.00 -5.90 15.64
C GLN A 47 -16.86 -4.96 15.21
N PRO A 48 -16.37 -5.07 13.96
CA PRO A 48 -15.38 -4.14 13.42
C PRO A 48 -15.87 -2.70 13.54
N ILE A 49 -15.08 -1.87 14.21
CA ILE A 49 -15.38 -0.43 14.41
C ILE A 49 -15.21 0.40 13.13
N ALA A 50 -14.62 -0.17 12.08
CA ALA A 50 -14.52 0.41 10.75
C ALA A 50 -14.28 -0.67 9.70
N GLU A 51 -14.99 -0.59 8.57
CA GLU A 51 -14.68 -1.34 7.35
C GLU A 51 -13.76 -0.50 6.43
N PRO A 52 -12.71 -1.09 5.84
CA PRO A 52 -11.88 -0.41 4.85
C PRO A 52 -12.72 0.11 3.66
N ILE A 53 -12.49 1.37 3.27
CA ILE A 53 -13.23 2.02 2.17
C ILE A 53 -13.06 1.23 0.86
N LEU A 54 -11.88 0.66 0.63
CA LEU A 54 -11.58 -0.14 -0.56
C LEU A 54 -12.43 -1.40 -0.61
N GLU A 55 -12.56 -2.13 0.49
CA GLU A 55 -13.38 -3.34 0.59
C GLU A 55 -14.86 -3.02 0.40
N LYS A 56 -15.32 -1.92 1.00
CA LYS A 56 -16.68 -1.42 0.79
C LYS A 56 -16.98 -1.05 -0.67
N MET A 57 -15.99 -0.53 -1.39
CA MET A 57 -16.14 -0.18 -2.82
C MET A 57 -16.03 -1.40 -3.74
N LEU A 58 -15.22 -2.40 -3.39
CA LEU A 58 -15.01 -3.63 -4.15
C LEU A 58 -16.12 -4.67 -3.89
N GLY A 59 -16.77 -4.61 -2.73
CA GLY A 59 -17.79 -5.57 -2.30
C GLY A 59 -17.23 -6.94 -1.90
N HIS A 60 -15.91 -7.03 -1.74
CA HIS A 60 -15.16 -8.19 -1.26
C HIS A 60 -13.88 -7.72 -0.56
N GLU A 61 -13.30 -8.58 0.28
CA GLU A 61 -12.03 -8.32 0.94
C GLU A 61 -10.90 -8.13 -0.08
N LEU A 62 -9.97 -7.23 0.23
CA LEU A 62 -8.85 -6.96 -0.64
C LEU A 62 -7.82 -8.09 -0.47
N PRO A 63 -7.23 -8.62 -1.57
CA PRO A 63 -6.18 -9.61 -1.45
C PRO A 63 -5.03 -9.09 -0.56
N GLY A 64 -4.60 -9.85 0.46
CA GLY A 64 -3.54 -9.38 1.37
C GLY A 64 -2.20 -9.10 0.69
N GLU A 65 -1.91 -9.74 -0.45
CA GLU A 65 -0.77 -9.39 -1.30
C GLU A 65 -0.87 -7.96 -1.85
N VAL A 66 -2.08 -7.53 -2.20
CA VAL A 66 -2.36 -6.20 -2.74
C VAL A 66 -2.39 -5.16 -1.63
N GLU A 67 -2.96 -5.51 -0.47
CA GLU A 67 -2.88 -4.70 0.74
C GLU A 67 -1.42 -4.40 1.12
N SER A 68 -0.59 -5.45 1.17
CA SER A 68 0.85 -5.36 1.44
C SER A 68 1.59 -4.54 0.37
N LEU A 69 1.20 -4.67 -0.90
CA LEU A 69 1.77 -3.88 -2.00
C LEU A 69 1.44 -2.40 -1.85
N LEU A 70 0.18 -2.05 -1.55
CA LEU A 70 -0.23 -0.66 -1.32
C LEU A 70 0.51 -0.08 -0.11
N PHE A 71 0.64 -0.83 0.98
CA PHE A 71 1.42 -0.43 2.15
C PHE A 71 2.91 -0.23 1.81
N CYS A 72 3.50 -1.13 1.02
CA CYS A 72 4.88 -1.03 0.58
C CYS A 72 5.12 0.21 -0.29
N VAL A 73 4.21 0.52 -1.21
CA VAL A 73 4.27 1.72 -2.07
C VAL A 73 4.16 2.98 -1.21
N GLN A 74 3.20 3.04 -0.29
CA GLN A 74 3.04 4.17 0.64
C GLN A 74 4.30 4.39 1.48
N SER A 75 4.84 3.31 2.06
CA SER A 75 6.08 3.34 2.84
C SER A 75 7.27 3.82 2.00
N SER A 76 7.40 3.31 0.77
CA SER A 76 8.49 3.68 -0.15
C SER A 76 8.44 5.15 -0.55
N ILE A 77 7.24 5.69 -0.80
CA ILE A 77 7.04 7.12 -1.07
C ILE A 77 7.42 7.95 0.16
N GLY A 78 6.96 7.55 1.35
CA GLY A 78 7.28 8.22 2.62
C GLY A 78 8.78 8.26 2.89
N VAL A 79 9.47 7.13 2.73
CA VAL A 79 10.93 7.03 2.86
C VAL A 79 11.64 7.89 1.81
N GLY A 80 11.17 7.90 0.56
CA GLY A 80 11.73 8.74 -0.50
C GLY A 80 11.68 10.24 -0.18
N VAL A 81 10.54 10.71 0.35
CA VAL A 81 10.38 12.10 0.80
C VAL A 81 11.32 12.41 1.98
N LEU A 82 11.34 11.56 3.01
CA LEU A 82 12.20 11.75 4.18
C LEU A 82 13.69 11.77 3.81
N ALA A 83 14.13 10.80 3.00
CA ALA A 83 15.51 10.72 2.54
C ALA A 83 15.92 11.95 1.72
N PHE A 84 15.02 12.48 0.88
CA PHE A 84 15.26 13.71 0.13
C PHE A 84 15.49 14.91 1.06
N PHE A 85 14.65 15.08 2.09
CA PHE A 85 14.83 16.16 3.06
C PHE A 85 16.12 16.00 3.87
N MET A 86 16.41 14.80 4.37
CA MET A 86 17.66 14.52 5.08
C MET A 86 18.89 14.83 4.22
N GLY A 87 18.89 14.39 2.95
CA GLY A 87 19.95 14.70 2.00
C GLY A 87 20.11 16.21 1.76
N ARG A 88 18.99 16.93 1.60
CA ARG A 88 18.95 18.38 1.45
C ARG A 88 19.52 19.12 2.66
N PHE A 89 19.25 18.67 3.88
CA PHE A 89 19.82 19.25 5.11
C PHE A 89 21.34 19.06 5.17
N VAL A 90 21.83 17.85 4.87
CA VAL A 90 23.27 17.55 4.84
C VAL A 90 23.98 18.41 3.79
N GLU A 91 23.39 18.57 2.61
CA GLU A 91 23.94 19.40 1.53
C GLU A 91 23.98 20.88 1.92
N ARG A 92 22.90 21.43 2.49
CA ARG A 92 22.86 22.82 2.95
C ARG A 92 23.93 23.11 4.01
N LYS A 93 24.15 22.17 4.94
CA LYS A 93 25.21 22.27 5.95
C LYS A 93 26.61 22.28 5.33
N LYS A 94 26.87 21.40 4.35
CA LYS A 94 28.16 21.36 3.62
C LYS A 94 28.43 22.64 2.82
N LEU A 95 27.38 23.25 2.27
CA LEU A 95 27.48 24.47 1.46
C LEU A 95 27.58 25.75 2.31
N GLY A 96 27.62 25.67 3.64
CA GLY A 96 27.66 26.85 4.52
C GLY A 96 26.39 27.71 4.44
N LYS A 97 25.28 27.14 3.93
CA LYS A 97 23.97 27.79 3.80
C LYS A 97 22.97 27.29 4.85
N GLY A 98 23.44 26.55 5.85
CA GLY A 98 22.70 26.27 7.06
C GLY A 98 23.06 27.35 8.06
N GLU A 99 22.11 28.24 8.34
CA GLU A 99 22.15 29.05 9.57
C GLU A 99 22.04 28.11 10.78
#